data_AF-A0A9E1UYC0-F1
#
_entry.id   AF-A0A9E1UYC0-F1
#
_cell.length_a   1.000
_cell.length_b   1.000
_cell.length_c   1.000
_cell.angle_alpha   90.00
_cell.angle_beta   90.00
_cell.angle_gamma   90.00
#
_symmetry.space_group_name_H-M   'P 1'
#
loop_
_entity.id
_entity.type
_entity.pdbx_description
1 polymer ?
#
loop_
_entity_poly.entity_id
_entity_poly.type
_entity_poly.pdbx_seq_one_letter_code
_entity_poly.pdbx_strand_id
1 'polypeptide(L)'
;DPGQATLTGKAKSAANPNFLGEPCIQGPGSASWALPDVPAGTYLLWARLDADTEIGEVKANQAAVAKGIRGKVINWCALGQIRHPGGPLRLQLDGLNAQSRVGRLVLTNVPSEAPTE
;
A
#
# COMPACT_ATOMS: atom_id res chain seq x y z
N ASP A 1 0.01 3.04 -8.11
CA ASP A 1 -1.21 3.73 -8.60
C ASP A 1 -2.42 2.82 -8.39
N PRO A 2 -3.52 3.30 -7.77
CA PRO A 2 -4.78 2.56 -7.66
C PRO A 2 -5.29 1.96 -8.97
N GLY A 3 -5.11 2.65 -10.10
CA GLY A 3 -5.53 2.17 -11.43
C GLY A 3 -4.73 0.99 -11.98
N GLN A 4 -3.55 0.72 -11.42
CA GLN A 4 -2.68 -0.41 -11.79
C GLN A 4 -2.85 -1.61 -10.84
N ALA A 5 -3.74 -1.51 -9.85
CA ALA A 5 -3.98 -2.59 -8.92
C ALA A 5 -4.81 -3.70 -9.58
N THR A 6 -4.40 -4.95 -9.39
CA THR A 6 -5.30 -6.09 -9.57
C THR A 6 -6.20 -6.15 -8.34
N LEU A 7 -7.51 -6.07 -8.56
CA LEU A 7 -8.53 -6.03 -7.51
C LEU A 7 -9.24 -7.37 -7.42
N THR A 8 -9.52 -7.83 -6.19
CA THR A 8 -10.25 -9.07 -5.95
C THR A 8 -11.36 -8.86 -4.91
N GLY A 9 -12.32 -9.78 -4.87
CA GLY A 9 -13.54 -9.61 -4.10
C GLY A 9 -14.45 -8.55 -4.72
N LYS A 10 -14.97 -7.63 -3.89
CA LYS A 10 -15.81 -6.50 -4.34
C LYS A 10 -15.03 -5.18 -4.39
N ALA A 11 -13.70 -5.24 -4.27
CA ALA A 11 -12.86 -4.06 -4.33
C ALA A 11 -12.91 -3.46 -5.73
N LYS A 12 -12.97 -2.13 -5.82
CA LYS A 12 -13.07 -1.40 -7.08
C LYS A 12 -12.24 -0.14 -7.07
N SER A 13 -11.88 0.37 -8.24
CA SER A 13 -11.32 1.71 -8.38
C SER A 13 -12.46 2.73 -8.51
N ALA A 14 -12.41 3.80 -7.73
CA ALA A 14 -13.39 4.89 -7.78
C ALA A 14 -12.73 6.22 -7.43
N ALA A 15 -13.23 7.32 -8.00
CA ALA A 15 -12.81 8.66 -7.61
C ALA A 15 -13.19 8.94 -6.15
N ASN A 16 -12.29 9.60 -5.40
CA ASN A 16 -12.56 10.02 -4.03
C ASN A 16 -12.46 11.55 -3.90
N PRO A 17 -13.55 12.26 -3.52
CA PRO A 17 -13.51 13.70 -3.24
C PRO A 17 -12.43 14.09 -2.22
N ASN A 18 -12.18 13.25 -1.22
CA ASN A 18 -11.16 13.49 -0.18
C ASN A 18 -9.73 13.43 -0.73
N PHE A 19 -9.55 12.83 -1.91
CA PHE A 19 -8.29 12.82 -2.64
C PHE A 19 -8.33 13.76 -3.86
N LEU A 20 -9.12 14.85 -3.80
CA LEU A 20 -9.25 15.82 -4.88
C LEU A 20 -9.77 15.21 -6.19
N GLY A 21 -10.62 14.17 -6.09
CA GLY A 21 -11.16 13.44 -7.24
C GLY A 21 -10.22 12.38 -7.83
N GLU A 22 -9.02 12.19 -7.26
CA GLU A 22 -8.12 11.13 -7.70
C GLU A 22 -8.73 9.72 -7.47
N PRO A 23 -8.37 8.73 -8.30
CA PRO A 23 -8.80 7.36 -8.10
C PRO A 23 -8.24 6.80 -6.79
N CYS A 24 -9.06 5.98 -6.14
CA CYS A 24 -8.71 5.19 -4.97
C CYS A 24 -9.25 3.77 -5.10
N ILE A 25 -8.69 2.87 -4.30
CA ILE A 25 -9.28 1.56 -4.08
C ILE A 25 -10.35 1.70 -3.01
N GLN A 26 -11.58 1.39 -3.40
CA GLN A 26 -12.73 1.25 -2.53
C GLN A 26 -12.96 -0.22 -2.22
N GLY A 27 -12.95 -0.58 -0.94
CA GLY A 27 -13.31 -1.93 -0.49
C GLY A 27 -14.83 -2.20 -0.55
N PRO A 28 -15.27 -3.44 -0.22
CA PRO A 28 -14.48 -4.47 0.47
C PRO A 28 -13.73 -5.43 -0.46
N GLY A 29 -12.58 -5.95 -0.02
CA GLY A 29 -11.80 -6.96 -0.76
C GLY A 29 -10.30 -6.80 -0.58
N SER A 30 -9.54 -7.09 -1.64
CA SER A 30 -8.08 -6.96 -1.65
C SER A 30 -7.60 -6.27 -2.92
N ALA A 31 -6.42 -5.67 -2.85
CA ALA A 31 -5.73 -5.05 -3.96
C ALA A 31 -4.26 -5.47 -3.99
N SER A 32 -3.73 -5.75 -5.19
CA SER A 32 -2.33 -6.11 -5.35
C SER A 32 -1.66 -5.40 -6.53
N TRP A 33 -0.39 -5.08 -6.38
CA TRP A 33 0.45 -4.49 -7.41
C TRP A 33 1.65 -5.39 -7.68
N ALA A 34 1.98 -5.57 -8.95
CA ALA A 34 3.21 -6.21 -9.37
C ALA A 34 4.20 -5.13 -9.82
N LEU A 35 5.36 -5.10 -9.19
CA LEU A 35 6.50 -4.27 -9.57
C LEU A 35 7.54 -5.23 -10.18
N PRO A 36 7.75 -5.23 -11.49
CA PRO A 36 8.52 -6.27 -12.17
C PRO A 36 10.01 -6.23 -11.83
N ASP A 37 10.55 -5.05 -11.53
CA ASP A 37 11.96 -4.87 -11.18
C ASP A 37 12.10 -3.76 -10.13
N VAL A 38 12.41 -4.16 -8.90
CA VAL A 38 12.71 -3.26 -7.79
C VAL A 38 14.14 -3.55 -7.35
N PRO A 39 15.05 -2.57 -7.31
CA PRO A 39 16.42 -2.79 -6.85
C PRO A 39 16.50 -3.37 -5.44
N ALA A 40 17.62 -4.02 -5.12
CA ALA A 40 17.89 -4.44 -3.76
C ALA A 40 17.98 -3.21 -2.85
N GLY A 41 17.37 -3.26 -1.67
CA GLY A 41 17.39 -2.14 -0.75
C GLY A 41 16.38 -2.23 0.37
N THR A 42 16.37 -1.19 1.19
CA THR A 42 15.39 -1.00 2.24
C THR A 42 14.42 0.09 1.82
N TYR A 43 13.12 -0.21 1.87
CA TYR A 43 12.07 0.70 1.47
C TYR A 43 11.11 0.94 2.63
N LEU A 44 10.56 2.15 2.71
CA LEU A 44 9.41 2.46 3.55
C LEU A 44 8.18 2.52 2.66
N LEU A 45 7.16 1.73 2.98
CA LEU A 45 5.89 1.72 2.27
C LEU A 45 4.93 2.74 2.91
N TRP A 46 4.38 3.60 2.08
CA TRP A 46 3.37 4.58 2.44
C TRP A 46 2.08 4.32 1.68
N ALA A 47 0.95 4.61 2.31
CA ALA A 47 -0.34 4.67 1.65
C ALA A 47 -1.09 5.94 2.05
N ARG A 48 -1.77 6.56 1.09
CA ARG A 48 -2.72 7.64 1.37
C ARG A 48 -4.05 7.00 1.79
N LEU A 49 -4.44 7.18 3.04
CA LEU A 49 -5.68 6.61 3.58
C LEU A 49 -6.71 7.72 3.76
N ASP A 50 -7.98 7.39 3.54
CA ASP A 50 -9.10 8.23 3.94
C ASP A 50 -9.45 7.99 5.42
N ALA A 51 -10.31 8.84 5.98
CA ALA A 51 -10.93 8.59 7.27
C ALA A 51 -11.67 7.24 7.28
N ASP A 52 -11.62 6.56 8.43
CA ASP A 52 -12.26 5.27 8.69
C ASP A 52 -11.82 4.12 7.76
N THR A 53 -10.68 4.26 7.09
CA THR A 53 -10.10 3.18 6.30
C THR A 53 -9.52 2.11 7.20
N GLU A 54 -9.83 0.84 6.93
CA GLU A 54 -9.25 -0.30 7.63
C GLU A 54 -8.59 -1.27 6.65
N ILE A 55 -7.36 -1.67 6.97
CA ILE A 55 -6.62 -2.67 6.19
C ILE A 55 -6.26 -3.80 7.14
N GLY A 56 -6.78 -4.99 6.86
CA GLY A 56 -6.53 -6.18 7.67
C GLY A 56 -5.04 -6.55 7.68
N GLU A 57 -4.42 -6.63 6.51
CA GLU A 57 -3.01 -6.98 6.38
C GLU A 57 -2.36 -6.33 5.14
N VAL A 58 -1.10 -5.93 5.29
CA VAL A 58 -0.25 -5.41 4.23
C VAL A 58 0.87 -6.40 4.01
N LYS A 59 1.08 -6.82 2.76
CA LYS A 59 2.10 -7.80 2.39
C LYS A 59 3.05 -7.26 1.33
N ALA A 60 4.30 -7.69 1.43
CA ALA A 60 5.32 -7.60 0.40
C ALA A 60 5.75 -9.03 0.05
N ASN A 61 5.45 -9.46 -1.16
CA ASN A 61 5.47 -10.86 -1.59
C ASN A 61 4.63 -11.72 -0.64
N GLN A 62 5.26 -12.61 0.13
CA GLN A 62 4.58 -13.44 1.14
C GLN A 62 4.81 -12.95 2.58
N ALA A 63 5.62 -11.91 2.78
CA ALA A 63 5.92 -11.38 4.11
C ALA A 63 4.89 -10.32 4.52
N ALA A 64 4.39 -10.43 5.75
CA ALA A 64 3.55 -9.39 6.35
C ALA A 64 4.41 -8.17 6.70
N VAL A 65 4.01 -7.00 6.20
CA VAL A 65 4.62 -5.69 6.50
C VAL A 65 3.89 -5.02 7.66
N ALA A 66 2.56 -5.14 7.68
CA ALA A 66 1.69 -4.52 8.68
C ALA A 66 0.39 -5.30 8.84
N LYS A 67 -0.28 -5.14 9.99
CA LYS A 67 -1.60 -5.74 10.27
C LYS A 67 -2.49 -4.74 11.01
N GLY A 68 -3.80 -4.79 10.74
CA GLY A 68 -4.80 -3.99 11.46
C GLY A 68 -4.58 -2.48 11.34
N ILE A 69 -4.27 -1.99 10.14
CA ILE A 69 -4.05 -0.56 9.90
C ILE A 69 -5.40 0.15 9.90
N ARG A 70 -5.49 1.26 10.63
CA ARG A 70 -6.69 2.10 10.68
C ARG A 70 -6.36 3.57 10.42
N GLY A 71 -6.88 4.09 9.31
CA GLY A 71 -6.88 5.52 8.99
C GLY A 71 -7.95 6.22 9.83
N LYS A 72 -7.55 7.17 10.68
CA LYS A 72 -8.50 7.99 11.47
C LYS A 72 -8.85 9.30 10.79
N VAL A 73 -7.93 9.82 9.98
CA VAL A 73 -8.06 11.06 9.22
C VAL A 73 -7.42 10.86 7.86
N ILE A 74 -7.79 11.70 6.90
CA ILE A 74 -7.17 11.70 5.57
C ILE A 74 -5.69 12.06 5.71
N ASN A 75 -4.79 11.09 5.51
CA ASN A 75 -3.35 11.34 5.60
C ASN A 75 -2.52 10.27 4.87
N TRP A 76 -1.25 10.58 4.66
CA TRP A 76 -0.23 9.59 4.37
C TRP A 76 0.12 8.82 5.64
N CYS A 77 0.03 7.50 5.58
CA CYS A 77 0.38 6.59 6.65
C CYS A 77 1.55 5.71 6.23
N ALA A 78 2.60 5.68 7.04
CA ALA A 78 3.65 4.68 6.91
C ALA A 78 3.07 3.32 7.29
N LEU A 79 3.08 2.37 6.35
CA LEU A 79 2.59 1.01 6.56
C LEU A 79 3.69 0.10 7.11
N GLY A 80 4.96 0.38 6.80
CA GLY A 80 6.08 -0.37 7.36
C GLY A 80 7.26 -0.46 6.40
N GLN A 81 8.36 -1.01 6.92
CA GLN A 81 9.61 -1.17 6.18
C GLN A 81 9.66 -2.53 5.46
N ILE A 82 10.20 -2.52 4.25
CA ILE A 82 10.40 -3.70 3.41
C ILE A 82 11.89 -3.80 3.10
N ARG A 83 12.52 -4.91 3.48
CA ARG A 83 13.87 -5.26 3.03
C ARG A 83 13.71 -6.15 1.80
N HIS A 84 14.13 -5.65 0.63
CA HIS A 84 13.94 -6.32 -0.65
C HIS A 84 15.29 -6.75 -1.23
N PRO A 85 15.46 -8.02 -1.63
CA PRO A 85 16.72 -8.52 -2.19
C PRO A 85 16.97 -8.10 -3.65
N GLY A 86 16.02 -7.44 -4.31
CA GLY A 86 16.09 -7.11 -5.73
C GLY A 86 15.14 -7.95 -6.59
N GLY A 87 14.79 -7.45 -7.77
CA GLY A 87 13.89 -8.12 -8.72
C GLY A 87 12.40 -7.90 -8.43
N PRO A 88 11.52 -8.83 -8.85
CA PRO A 88 10.08 -8.64 -8.74
C PRO A 88 9.58 -8.49 -7.30
N LEU A 89 8.69 -7.52 -7.08
CA LEU A 89 8.03 -7.26 -5.81
C LEU A 89 6.52 -7.20 -6.01
N ARG A 90 5.77 -7.99 -5.25
CA ARG A 90 4.31 -7.88 -5.16
C ARG A 90 3.93 -7.15 -3.88
N LEU A 91 3.20 -6.05 -3.98
CA LEU A 91 2.54 -5.44 -2.82
C LEU A 91 1.09 -5.89 -2.78
N GLN A 92 0.57 -6.18 -1.60
CA GLN A 92 -0.82 -6.59 -1.44
C GLN A 92 -1.43 -5.99 -0.16
N LEU A 93 -2.64 -5.47 -0.30
CA LEU A 93 -3.50 -5.04 0.78
C LEU A 93 -4.66 -6.02 0.87
N ASP A 94 -4.82 -6.64 2.03
CA ASP A 94 -5.87 -7.60 2.33
C ASP A 94 -6.83 -7.07 3.39
N GLY A 95 -8.08 -7.53 3.31
CA GLY A 95 -9.09 -7.23 4.31
C GLY A 95 -9.50 -5.75 4.31
N LEU A 96 -9.61 -5.14 3.12
CA LEU A 96 -10.25 -3.84 2.99
C LEU A 96 -11.74 -4.02 3.31
N ASN A 97 -12.26 -3.22 4.24
CA ASN A 97 -13.69 -3.21 4.56
C ASN A 97 -14.49 -2.32 3.57
N ALA A 98 -15.81 -2.23 3.70
CA ALA A 98 -16.65 -1.47 2.76
C ALA A 98 -16.42 0.06 2.82
N GLN A 99 -15.98 0.56 3.98
CA GLN A 99 -15.65 1.96 4.21
C GLN A 99 -14.26 2.33 3.69
N SER A 100 -13.39 1.35 3.49
CA SER A 100 -11.99 1.57 3.14
C SER A 100 -11.82 2.29 1.82
N ARG A 101 -11.01 3.35 1.84
CA ARG A 101 -10.57 4.09 0.66
C ARG A 101 -9.06 4.28 0.74
N VAL A 102 -8.34 3.56 -0.11
CA VAL A 102 -6.88 3.64 -0.19
C VAL A 102 -6.49 4.34 -1.48
N GLY A 103 -5.88 5.50 -1.36
CA GLY A 103 -5.32 6.25 -2.48
C GLY A 103 -4.00 5.66 -2.97
N ARG A 104 -3.06 6.52 -3.32
CA ARG A 104 -1.74 6.10 -3.82
C ARG A 104 -0.95 5.33 -2.77
N LEU A 105 -0.22 4.32 -3.23
CA LEU A 105 0.86 3.66 -2.49
C LEU A 105 2.20 4.15 -3.04
N VAL A 106 3.15 4.40 -2.15
CA VAL A 106 4.50 4.88 -2.48
C VAL A 106 5.53 4.06 -1.72
N LEU A 107 6.55 3.57 -2.43
CA LEU A 107 7.76 3.02 -1.84
C LEU A 107 8.84 4.10 -1.88
N THR A 108 9.37 4.49 -0.73
CA THR A 108 10.50 5.42 -0.64
C THR A 108 11.74 4.64 -0.21
N ASN A 109 12.85 4.82 -0.92
CA ASN A 109 14.13 4.25 -0.49
C ASN A 109 14.52 4.87 0.85
N VAL A 110 14.86 4.04 1.84
CA VAL A 110 15.48 4.49 3.06
C VAL A 110 16.98 4.47 2.78
N PRO A 111 17.67 5.62 2.76
CA PRO A 111 19.11 5.61 2.58
C PRO A 111 19.70 4.72 3.66
N SER A 112 20.27 3.59 3.24
CA SER A 112 21.08 2.76 4.12
C SER A 112 22.20 3.65 4.63
N GLU A 113 22.32 3.80 5.96
CA GLU A 113 23.52 4.36 6.55
C GLU A 113 24.72 3.67 5.90
N ALA A 114 25.68 4.46 5.44
CA ALA A 114 26.86 3.96 4.75
C ALA A 114 27.49 2.83 5.60
N PRO A 115 28.00 1.76 4.96
CA PRO A 115 28.74 0.75 5.71
C PRO A 115 29.84 1.46 6.51
N THR A 116 29.84 1.26 7.82
CA THR A 116 30.94 1.70 8.66
C THR A 116 32.16 0.88 8.23
N GLU A 117 33.13 1.57 7.65
CA GLU A 117 34.42 1.02 7.19
C GLU A 117 35.22 0.38 8.33
#